data_AF-A0A1H5X844-F1
#
_entry.id   AF-A0A1H5X844-F1
#
_cell.length_a   1.000
_cell.length_b   1.000
_cell.length_c   1.000
_cell.angle_alpha   90.00
_cell.angle_beta   90.00
_cell.angle_gamma   90.00
#
_symmetry.space_group_name_H-M   'P 1'
#
loop_
_entity.id
_entity.type
_entity.pdbx_description
1 polymer ?
#
loop_
_entity_poly.entity_id
_entity_poly.type
_entity_poly.pdbx_seq_one_letter_code
_entity_poly.pdbx_strand_id
1 'polypeptide(L)'
;MSYTISEVAKMMGIKPSALRYYDKEDLLPDVKRVNGIRIFEDKDFGWLRVLSCLKNTGMPINKIKKYVQLAQLGDETLEERYELIKEQRENVQKQIDQLNYYMQELDYKDWYYQTAIKYGSEEVVKSNIHYASMEPDRIPKLDDELDFTNN
;
A
#
# COMPACT_ATOMS: atom_id res chain seq x y z
N MET A 1 8.12 -16.05 23.21
CA MET A 1 6.96 -15.55 24.00
C MET A 1 5.67 -15.98 23.34
N SER A 2 4.55 -15.98 24.08
CA SER A 2 3.22 -16.37 23.57
C SER A 2 2.25 -15.19 23.59
N TYR A 3 1.47 -15.00 22.54
CA TYR A 3 0.60 -13.85 22.35
C TYR A 3 -0.81 -14.27 21.93
N THR A 4 -1.81 -13.55 22.39
CA THR A 4 -3.21 -13.67 21.97
C THR A 4 -3.47 -12.87 20.70
N ILE A 5 -4.61 -13.12 20.04
CA ILE A 5 -5.07 -12.32 18.88
C ILE A 5 -5.03 -10.81 19.18
N SER A 6 -5.48 -10.39 20.37
CA SER A 6 -5.55 -8.98 20.72
C SER A 6 -4.17 -8.34 20.85
N GLU A 7 -3.19 -9.07 21.41
CA GLU A 7 -1.82 -8.60 21.55
C GLU A 7 -1.12 -8.53 20.20
N VAL A 8 -1.22 -9.58 19.38
CA VAL A 8 -0.66 -9.61 18.03
C VAL A 8 -1.24 -8.49 17.17
N ALA A 9 -2.57 -8.30 17.23
CA ALA A 9 -3.24 -7.21 16.50
C ALA A 9 -2.66 -5.84 16.87
N LYS A 10 -2.47 -5.59 18.18
CA LYS A 10 -1.87 -4.35 18.68
C LYS A 10 -0.42 -4.19 18.22
N MET A 11 0.39 -5.26 18.31
CA MET A 11 1.81 -5.24 17.92
C MET A 11 2.00 -5.04 16.42
N MET A 12 1.09 -5.57 15.60
CA MET A 12 1.13 -5.45 14.14
C MET A 12 0.41 -4.20 13.60
N GLY A 13 -0.27 -3.44 14.46
CA GLY A 13 -1.06 -2.28 14.03
C GLY A 13 -2.27 -2.64 13.17
N ILE A 14 -2.79 -3.87 13.27
CA ILE A 14 -3.97 -4.33 12.50
C ILE A 14 -5.19 -4.49 13.42
N LYS A 15 -6.38 -4.45 12.84
CA LYS A 15 -7.61 -4.70 13.59
C LYS A 15 -7.66 -6.17 14.04
N PRO A 16 -8.07 -6.49 15.28
CA PRO A 16 -8.29 -7.88 15.71
C PRO A 16 -9.25 -8.67 14.81
N SER A 17 -10.18 -7.98 14.14
CA SER A 17 -11.07 -8.58 13.14
C SER A 17 -10.32 -9.13 11.92
N ALA A 18 -9.17 -8.55 11.54
CA ALA A 18 -8.34 -9.07 10.44
C ALA A 18 -7.71 -10.41 10.79
N LEU A 19 -7.18 -10.57 12.01
CA LEU A 19 -6.64 -11.85 12.49
C LEU A 19 -7.75 -12.91 12.66
N ARG A 20 -8.91 -12.53 13.20
CA ARG A 20 -10.08 -13.42 13.27
C ARG A 20 -10.55 -13.87 11.88
N TYR A 21 -10.48 -12.97 10.91
CA TYR A 21 -10.78 -13.29 9.51
C TYR A 21 -9.76 -14.28 8.95
N TYR A 22 -8.45 -14.12 9.20
CA TYR A 22 -7.44 -15.10 8.80
C TYR A 22 -7.66 -16.47 9.42
N ASP A 23 -8.02 -16.52 10.71
CA ASP A 23 -8.35 -17.78 11.38
C ASP A 23 -9.59 -18.45 10.76
N LYS A 24 -10.64 -17.67 10.46
CA LYS A 24 -11.87 -18.16 9.80
C LYS A 24 -11.62 -18.70 8.39
N GLU A 25 -10.68 -18.09 7.67
CA GLU A 25 -10.33 -18.47 6.30
C GLU A 25 -9.22 -19.56 6.26
N ASP A 26 -8.89 -20.19 7.39
CA ASP A 26 -7.89 -21.26 7.53
C ASP A 26 -6.47 -20.86 7.08
N LEU A 27 -6.11 -19.59 7.23
CA LEU A 27 -4.80 -19.07 6.80
C LEU A 27 -3.70 -19.24 7.88
N LEU A 28 -4.05 -19.79 9.04
CA LEU A 28 -3.17 -19.92 10.20
C LEU A 28 -3.00 -21.39 10.60
N PRO A 29 -2.48 -22.26 9.71
CA PRO A 29 -2.46 -23.70 9.96
C PRO A 29 -1.60 -24.09 11.16
N ASP A 30 -0.44 -23.45 11.35
CA ASP A 30 0.57 -23.87 12.34
C ASP A 30 0.46 -23.17 13.71
N VAL A 31 -0.58 -22.35 13.90
CA VAL A 31 -0.79 -21.61 15.15
C VAL A 31 -1.50 -22.49 16.17
N LYS A 32 -0.95 -22.63 17.37
CA LYS A 32 -1.53 -23.51 18.40
C LYS A 32 -2.85 -22.95 18.94
N ARG A 33 -3.71 -23.84 19.46
CA ARG A 33 -4.88 -23.47 20.25
C ARG A 33 -4.72 -23.95 21.69
N VAL A 34 -5.00 -23.07 22.65
CA VAL A 34 -5.08 -23.41 24.08
C VAL A 34 -6.47 -22.99 24.55
N ASN A 35 -7.25 -23.93 25.09
CA ASN A 35 -8.66 -23.72 25.48
C ASN A 35 -9.51 -23.08 24.37
N GLY A 36 -9.29 -23.50 23.12
CA GLY A 36 -9.99 -22.98 21.94
C GLY A 36 -9.47 -21.64 21.40
N ILE A 37 -8.56 -20.96 22.12
CA ILE A 37 -8.01 -19.65 21.74
C ILE A 37 -6.68 -19.84 21.00
N ARG A 38 -6.50 -19.14 19.86
CA ARG A 38 -5.22 -19.12 19.13
C ARG A 38 -4.14 -18.43 19.97
N ILE A 39 -3.01 -19.10 20.11
CA ILE A 39 -1.80 -18.61 20.76
C ILE A 39 -0.68 -18.56 19.74
N PHE A 40 -0.17 -17.35 19.51
CA PHE A 40 0.89 -17.05 18.57
C PHE A 40 2.23 -17.00 19.28
N GLU A 41 3.28 -17.41 18.58
CA GLU A 41 4.67 -17.33 19.02
C GLU A 41 5.43 -16.33 18.15
N ASP A 42 6.65 -15.95 18.54
CA ASP A 42 7.47 -14.99 17.79
C ASP A 42 7.70 -15.43 16.33
N LYS A 43 7.79 -16.75 16.09
CA LYS A 43 7.93 -17.34 14.74
C LYS A 43 6.74 -17.05 13.82
N ASP A 44 5.54 -16.85 14.37
CA ASP A 44 4.32 -16.70 13.57
C ASP A 44 4.19 -15.28 13.01
N PHE A 45 4.91 -14.28 13.56
CA PHE A 45 4.86 -12.90 13.11
C PHE A 45 5.35 -12.70 11.68
N GLY A 46 6.36 -13.48 11.26
CA GLY A 46 6.84 -13.46 9.88
C GLY A 46 5.73 -13.85 8.91
N TRP A 47 5.03 -14.95 9.21
CA TRP A 47 3.91 -15.43 8.43
C TRP A 47 2.75 -14.43 8.39
N LEU A 48 2.37 -13.90 9.55
CA LEU A 48 1.31 -12.89 9.65
C LEU A 48 1.62 -11.62 8.85
N ARG A 49 2.89 -11.18 8.84
CA ARG A 49 3.32 -10.01 8.05
C ARG A 49 3.14 -10.27 6.56
N VAL A 50 3.49 -11.46 6.08
CA VAL A 50 3.28 -11.85 4.68
C VAL A 50 1.78 -11.87 4.35
N LEU A 51 0.95 -12.55 5.15
CA LEU A 51 -0.51 -12.59 4.92
C LEU A 51 -1.14 -11.18 4.92
N SER A 52 -0.70 -10.31 5.84
CA SER A 52 -1.15 -8.93 5.89
C SER A 52 -0.71 -8.15 4.66
N CYS A 53 0.53 -8.33 4.20
CA CYS A 53 1.04 -7.70 2.99
C CYS A 53 0.22 -8.13 1.76
N LEU A 54 0.04 -9.44 1.55
CA LEU A 54 -0.71 -9.97 0.40
C LEU A 54 -2.15 -9.44 0.38
N LYS A 55 -2.84 -9.47 1.53
CA LYS A 55 -4.21 -8.95 1.62
C LYS A 55 -4.28 -7.45 1.37
N ASN A 56 -3.43 -6.65 2.02
CA ASN A 56 -3.50 -5.19 1.95
C ASN A 56 -3.05 -4.66 0.58
N THR A 57 -2.27 -5.43 -0.16
CA THR A 57 -1.88 -5.12 -1.55
C THR A 57 -2.88 -5.61 -2.59
N GLY A 58 -4.07 -6.06 -2.14
CA GLY A 58 -5.20 -6.38 -3.00
C GLY A 58 -5.21 -7.82 -3.53
N MET A 59 -4.37 -8.73 -3.02
CA MET A 59 -4.43 -10.12 -3.44
C MET A 59 -5.78 -10.75 -3.01
N PRO A 60 -6.52 -11.37 -3.94
CA PRO A 60 -7.75 -12.09 -3.62
C PRO A 60 -7.55 -13.21 -2.60
N ILE A 61 -8.51 -13.40 -1.70
CA ILE A 61 -8.41 -14.37 -0.59
C ILE A 61 -8.17 -15.81 -1.06
N ASN A 62 -8.72 -16.20 -2.21
CA ASN A 62 -8.51 -17.51 -2.81
C ASN A 62 -7.05 -17.72 -3.26
N LYS A 63 -6.37 -16.69 -3.79
CA LYS A 63 -4.94 -16.75 -4.10
C LYS A 63 -4.09 -16.83 -2.83
N ILE A 64 -4.47 -16.11 -1.77
CA ILE A 64 -3.81 -16.21 -0.46
C ILE A 64 -3.95 -17.64 0.09
N LYS A 65 -5.15 -18.24 0.04
CA LYS A 65 -5.36 -19.64 0.44
C LYS A 65 -4.47 -20.60 -0.36
N LYS A 66 -4.37 -20.42 -1.68
CA LYS A 66 -3.45 -21.20 -2.53
C LYS A 66 -2.01 -21.08 -2.04
N TYR A 67 -1.55 -19.86 -1.74
CA TYR A 67 -0.20 -19.63 -1.20
C TYR A 67 0.02 -20.37 0.13
N VAL A 68 -0.96 -20.34 1.04
CA VAL A 68 -0.89 -21.08 2.32
C VAL A 68 -0.81 -22.59 2.08
N GLN A 69 -1.64 -23.14 1.20
CA GLN A 69 -1.63 -24.57 0.86
C GLN A 69 -0.28 -25.01 0.29
N LEU A 70 0.28 -24.24 -0.64
CA LEU A 70 1.61 -24.51 -1.19
C LEU A 70 2.67 -24.48 -0.09
N ALA A 71 2.61 -23.49 0.82
CA ALA A 71 3.56 -23.40 1.93
C ALA A 71 3.51 -24.63 2.85
N GLN A 72 2.34 -25.23 3.06
CA GLN A 72 2.20 -26.46 3.85
C GLN A 72 2.80 -27.69 3.18
N LEU A 73 2.86 -27.73 1.85
CA LEU A 73 3.53 -28.79 1.08
C LEU A 73 5.07 -28.72 1.19
N GLY A 74 5.61 -27.62 1.73
CA GLY A 74 7.04 -27.47 1.95
C GLY A 74 7.81 -27.20 0.65
N ASP A 75 9.05 -27.66 0.60
CA ASP A 75 10.02 -27.20 -0.41
C ASP A 75 9.72 -27.64 -1.84
N GLU A 76 8.85 -28.65 -2.03
CA GLU A 76 8.41 -29.09 -3.36
C GLU A 76 7.66 -28.00 -4.15
N THR A 77 7.11 -27.00 -3.46
CA THR A 77 6.31 -25.92 -4.07
C THR A 77 7.02 -24.56 -4.12
N LEU A 78 8.34 -24.52 -3.93
CA LEU A 78 9.09 -23.27 -3.88
C LEU A 78 8.88 -22.43 -5.15
N GLU A 79 8.86 -23.07 -6.32
CA GLU A 79 8.68 -22.40 -7.61
C GLU A 79 7.29 -21.76 -7.74
N GLU A 80 6.23 -22.47 -7.36
CA GLU A 80 4.86 -21.93 -7.45
C GLU A 80 4.62 -20.83 -6.42
N ARG A 81 5.21 -20.94 -5.23
CA ARG A 81 5.19 -19.88 -4.22
C ARG A 81 5.93 -18.65 -4.71
N TYR A 82 7.10 -18.83 -5.34
CA TYR A 82 7.88 -17.74 -5.91
C TYR A 82 7.10 -16.99 -6.99
N GLU A 83 6.48 -17.70 -7.93
CA GLU A 83 5.70 -17.07 -9.01
C GLU A 83 4.49 -16.28 -8.47
N LEU A 84 3.81 -16.77 -7.43
CA LEU A 84 2.73 -16.01 -6.77
C LEU A 84 3.23 -14.71 -6.14
N ILE A 85 4.39 -14.74 -5.46
CA ILE A 85 4.99 -13.55 -4.85
C ILE A 85 5.49 -12.57 -5.92
N LYS A 86 6.08 -13.09 -7.00
CA LYS A 86 6.55 -12.29 -8.13
C LYS A 86 5.39 -11.58 -8.83
N GLU A 87 4.31 -12.29 -9.14
CA GLU A 87 3.09 -11.71 -9.72
C GLU A 87 2.54 -10.59 -8.82
N GLN A 88 2.48 -10.84 -7.51
CA GLN A 88 2.00 -9.83 -6.56
C GLN A 88 2.92 -8.62 -6.49
N ARG A 89 4.25 -8.82 -6.53
CA ARG A 89 5.23 -7.74 -6.57
C ARG A 89 5.04 -6.86 -7.80
N GLU A 90 4.84 -7.44 -8.97
CA GLU A 90 4.56 -6.70 -10.20
C GLU A 90 3.26 -5.90 -10.11
N ASN A 91 2.21 -6.49 -9.51
CA ASN A 91 0.94 -5.79 -9.29
C ASN A 91 1.08 -4.60 -8.33
N VAL A 92 1.88 -4.76 -7.26
CA VAL A 92 2.18 -3.67 -6.33
C VAL A 92 2.97 -2.56 -7.01
N GLN A 93 3.96 -2.90 -7.84
CA GLN A 93 4.72 -1.91 -8.58
C GLN A 93 3.82 -1.06 -9.48
N LYS A 94 2.89 -1.69 -10.22
CA LYS A 94 1.91 -0.95 -11.03
C LYS A 94 1.02 -0.02 -10.19
N GLN A 95 0.62 -0.44 -8.99
CA GLN A 95 -0.13 0.42 -8.08
C GLN A 95 0.70 1.63 -7.62
N ILE A 96 1.99 1.43 -7.32
CA ILE A 96 2.92 2.52 -6.97
C ILE A 96 3.04 3.51 -8.12
N ASP A 97 3.28 3.02 -9.33
CA ASP A 97 3.45 3.88 -10.51
C ASP A 97 2.19 4.71 -10.77
N GLN A 98 1.01 4.10 -10.62
CA GLN A 98 -0.28 4.78 -10.75
C GLN A 98 -0.51 5.83 -9.65
N LEU A 99 -0.15 5.52 -8.40
CA LEU A 99 -0.26 6.47 -7.30
C LEU A 99 0.71 7.64 -7.45
N ASN A 100 1.92 7.40 -7.95
CA ASN A 100 2.89 8.45 -8.25
C ASN A 100 2.36 9.38 -9.36
N TYR A 101 1.74 8.83 -10.40
CA TYR A 101 1.08 9.64 -11.43
C TYR A 101 -0.02 10.53 -10.84
N TYR A 102 -0.87 10.00 -9.95
CA TYR A 102 -1.88 10.82 -9.27
C TYR A 102 -1.27 11.83 -8.29
N MET A 103 -0.14 11.50 -7.67
CA MET A 103 0.57 12.43 -6.79
C MET A 103 1.03 13.66 -7.57
N GLN A 104 1.54 13.50 -8.79
CA GLN A 104 1.94 14.63 -9.64
C GLN A 104 0.78 15.62 -9.89
N GLU A 105 -0.42 15.11 -10.16
CA GLU A 105 -1.62 15.94 -10.32
C GLU A 105 -2.01 16.67 -9.03
N LEU A 106 -1.88 16.00 -7.89
CA LEU A 106 -2.16 16.60 -6.58
C LEU A 106 -1.12 17.67 -6.21
N ASP A 107 0.16 17.42 -6.47
CA ASP A 107 1.26 18.37 -6.24
C ASP A 107 1.07 19.62 -7.10
N TYR A 108 0.65 19.46 -8.35
CA TYR A 108 0.27 20.58 -9.21
C TYR A 108 -0.90 21.38 -8.60
N LYS A 109 -1.94 20.72 -8.11
CA LYS A 109 -3.07 21.41 -7.49
C LYS A 109 -2.71 22.09 -6.18
N ASP A 110 -1.80 21.51 -5.40
CA ASP A 110 -1.25 22.16 -4.21
C ASP A 110 -0.54 23.47 -4.58
N TRP A 111 0.38 23.42 -5.54
CA TRP A 111 1.04 24.63 -6.08
C TRP A 111 0.03 25.66 -6.63
N TYR A 112 -0.97 25.20 -7.41
CA TYR A 112 -1.99 26.06 -8.01
C TYR A 112 -2.72 26.86 -6.94
N TYR A 113 -3.19 26.18 -5.89
CA TYR A 113 -3.93 26.84 -4.82
C TYR A 113 -3.03 27.70 -3.92
N GLN A 114 -1.79 27.29 -3.66
CA GLN A 114 -0.83 28.14 -2.96
C GLN A 114 -0.59 29.46 -3.72
N THR A 115 -0.44 29.38 -5.04
CA THR A 115 -0.24 30.56 -5.90
C THR A 115 -1.50 31.43 -5.95
N ALA A 116 -2.68 30.83 -6.14
CA ALA A 116 -3.95 31.57 -6.14
C ALA A 116 -4.22 32.26 -4.78
N ILE A 117 -3.89 31.60 -3.66
CA ILE A 117 -3.96 32.20 -2.32
C ILE A 117 -3.00 33.38 -2.19
N LYS A 118 -1.76 33.24 -2.67
CA LYS A 118 -0.74 34.30 -2.63
C LYS A 118 -1.18 35.56 -3.36
N TYR A 119 -1.84 35.42 -4.52
CA TYR A 119 -2.30 36.55 -5.34
C TYR A 119 -3.79 36.89 -5.17
N GLY A 120 -4.51 36.18 -4.30
CA GLY A 120 -5.93 36.40 -4.01
C GLY A 120 -6.89 36.12 -5.17
N SER A 121 -6.44 35.46 -6.25
CA SER A 121 -7.24 35.16 -7.43
C SER A 121 -6.68 33.98 -8.22
N GLU A 122 -7.58 33.11 -8.69
CA GLU A 122 -7.23 32.03 -9.61
C GLU A 122 -6.91 32.52 -11.04
N GLU A 123 -7.42 33.69 -11.42
CA GLU A 123 -7.21 34.23 -12.77
C GLU A 123 -5.74 34.53 -13.05
N VAL A 124 -4.97 34.89 -12.01
CA VAL A 124 -3.51 35.10 -12.09
C VAL A 124 -2.76 33.82 -12.42
N VAL A 125 -3.30 32.67 -11.99
CA VAL A 125 -2.70 31.36 -12.28
C VAL A 125 -3.11 30.91 -13.69
N LYS A 126 -4.39 31.06 -14.05
CA LYS A 126 -4.93 30.69 -15.37
C LYS A 126 -4.34 31.49 -16.53
N SER A 127 -4.04 32.78 -16.33
CA SER A 127 -3.43 33.63 -17.36
C SER A 127 -1.98 33.25 -17.67
N ASN A 128 -1.30 32.57 -16.75
CA ASN A 128 0.12 32.25 -16.83
C ASN A 128 0.41 30.78 -17.18
N ILE A 129 -0.61 29.93 -17.33
CA ILE A 129 -0.42 28.52 -17.70
C ILE A 129 -0.56 28.35 -19.21
N HIS A 130 0.57 28.17 -19.90
CA HIS A 130 0.56 27.67 -21.28
C HIS A 130 0.38 26.14 -21.24
N TYR A 131 -0.88 25.69 -21.17
CA TYR A 131 -1.32 24.31 -20.93
C TYR A 131 -0.79 23.19 -21.87
N ALA A 132 0.05 23.49 -22.88
CA ALA A 132 0.30 22.58 -24.00
C ALA A 132 1.66 21.85 -24.01
N SER A 133 2.55 22.07 -23.03
CA SER A 133 3.94 21.58 -23.12
C SER A 133 4.51 20.89 -21.87
N MET A 134 3.70 20.62 -20.86
CA MET A 134 4.19 19.94 -19.67
C MET A 134 4.46 18.46 -19.96
N GLU A 135 5.74 18.12 -20.06
CA GLU A 135 6.22 16.78 -19.71
C GLU A 135 5.78 16.45 -18.27
N PRO A 136 5.45 15.18 -17.94
CA PRO A 136 4.93 14.75 -16.64
C PRO A 136 5.70 15.22 -15.39
N ASP A 137 6.96 15.64 -15.56
CA ASP A 137 7.93 15.81 -14.46
C ASP A 137 8.28 17.28 -14.11
N ARG A 138 7.52 18.28 -14.57
CA ARG A 138 7.89 19.69 -14.33
C ARG A 138 6.81 20.53 -13.62
N ILE A 139 6.84 20.48 -12.28
CA ILE A 139 6.13 21.45 -11.43
C ILE A 139 6.94 22.76 -11.40
N PRO A 140 6.36 23.93 -11.77
CA PRO A 140 7.02 25.22 -11.61
C PRO A 140 7.30 25.47 -10.13
N LYS A 141 8.54 25.87 -9.77
CA LYS A 141 8.85 26.16 -8.38
C LYS A 141 8.21 27.48 -7.97
N LEU A 142 7.69 27.57 -6.75
CA LEU A 142 7.03 28.77 -6.21
C LEU A 142 7.96 29.99 -6.14
N ASP A 143 9.28 29.75 -6.13
CA ASP A 143 10.36 30.75 -6.08
C ASP A 143 10.92 31.13 -7.46
N ASP A 144 10.49 30.46 -8.53
CA ASP A 144 10.68 31.02 -9.86
C ASP A 144 9.76 32.23 -9.88
N GLU A 145 10.32 33.42 -9.61
CA GLU A 145 9.60 34.69 -9.70
C GLU A 145 8.86 34.70 -11.03
N LEU A 146 7.56 34.40 -10.98
CA LEU A 146 6.65 34.70 -12.06
C LEU A 146 6.75 36.22 -12.14
N ASP A 147 7.58 36.71 -13.05
CA ASP A 147 7.80 38.13 -13.22
C ASP A 147 6.52 38.69 -13.82
N PHE A 148 5.62 39.15 -12.94
CA PHE A 148 4.34 39.76 -13.32
C PHE A 148 4.55 41.13 -13.98
N THR A 149 5.80 41.54 -14.23
CA THR A 149 6.12 42.71 -15.03
C THR A 149 6.35 42.33 -16.48
N ASN A 150 5.27 42.26 -17.27
CA ASN A 150 5.22 42.91 -18.59
C ASN A 150 3.82 42.75 -19.23
N ASN A 151 3.05 43.82 -19.07
CA ASN A 151 2.19 44.51 -20.04
C ASN A 151 1.52 43.69 -21.17
#